data_AF-A0A1H0NAW5-F1
#
_entry.id   AF-A0A1H0NAW5-F1
#
_cell.length_a   1.000
_cell.length_b   1.000
_cell.length_c   1.000
_cell.angle_alpha   90.00
_cell.angle_beta   90.00
_cell.angle_gamma   90.00
#
_symmetry.space_group_name_H-M   'P 1'
#
loop_
_entity.id
_entity.type
_entity.pdbx_description
1 polymer ?
#
loop_
_entity_poly.entity_id
_entity_poly.type
_entity_poly.pdbx_seq_one_letter_code
_entity_poly.pdbx_strand_id
1 'polypeptide(L)' 'MQNRKLVIGYIGNGKSTNRYHLPFALNRPDKIRVKMIYQRNLAKQDWAWVAGVEFTAR' A
#
# COMPACT_ATOMS: atom_id res chain seq x y z
N MET A 1 -25.10 -10.78 -1.14
CA MET A 1 -24.58 -9.41 -0.89
C MET A 1 -23.20 -9.32 -1.51
N GLN A 2 -22.92 -8.34 -2.38
CA GLN A 2 -21.58 -8.25 -2.99
C GLN A 2 -20.57 -7.74 -1.96
N ASN A 3 -19.68 -8.63 -1.51
CA ASN A 3 -18.57 -8.32 -0.62
C ASN A 3 -17.43 -7.63 -1.43
N ARG A 4 -17.70 -6.45 -2.01
CA ARG A 4 -16.69 -5.71 -2.77
C ARG A 4 -15.79 -4.92 -1.82
N LYS A 5 -14.51 -5.28 -1.84
CA LYS A 5 -13.44 -4.49 -1.20
C LYS A 5 -13.03 -3.34 -2.11
N LEU A 6 -12.69 -2.21 -1.50
CA LEU A 6 -11.99 -1.13 -2.20
C LEU A 6 -10.55 -1.57 -2.45
N VAL A 7 -10.16 -1.65 -3.72
CA VAL A 7 -8.78 -1.99 -4.11
C VAL A 7 -8.05 -0.70 -4.45
N ILE A 8 -6.96 -0.41 -3.73
CA ILE A 8 -6.22 0.86 -3.87
C ILE A 8 -4.75 0.61 -4.20
N GLY A 9 -4.13 1.63 -4.79
CA GLY A 9 -2.68 1.75 -4.89
C GLY A 9 -2.22 3.11 -4.37
N TYR A 10 -1.03 3.17 -3.77
CA TYR A 10 -0.41 4.43 -3.37
C TYR A 10 0.63 4.86 -4.38
N ILE A 11 0.69 6.16 -4.70
CA ILE A 11 1.78 6.75 -5.49
C ILE A 11 2.70 7.48 -4.52
N GLY A 12 3.86 6.89 -4.26
CA GLY A 12 4.85 7.36 -3.30
C GLY A 12 4.92 6.48 -2.05
N ASN A 13 6.06 5.82 -1.85
CA ASN A 13 6.40 5.08 -0.63
C ASN A 13 7.04 5.99 0.44
N GLY A 14 6.35 7.10 0.77
CA GLY A 14 6.87 8.14 1.66
C GLY A 14 6.39 8.03 3.11
N LYS A 15 6.72 9.07 3.89
CA LYS A 15 6.28 9.26 5.28
C LYS A 15 4.76 9.12 5.45
N SER A 16 3.99 9.80 4.59
CA SER A 16 2.52 9.82 4.72
C SER A 16 1.90 8.44 4.54
N THR A 17 2.34 7.73 3.49
CA THR A 17 1.90 6.38 3.18
C THR A 17 2.18 5.44 4.36
N ASN A 18 3.42 5.42 4.85
CA ASN A 18 3.84 4.44 5.85
C ASN A 18 3.37 4.75 7.28
N ARG A 19 3.26 6.03 7.68
CA ARG A 19 2.83 6.38 9.05
C ARG A 19 1.31 6.42 9.24
N TYR A 20 0.54 6.71 8.18
CA TYR A 20 -0.88 7.00 8.34
C TYR A 20 -1.77 6.16 7.42
N HIS A 21 -1.57 6.25 6.10
CA HIS A 21 -2.53 5.67 5.16
C HIS A 21 -2.46 4.14 5.11
N LEU A 22 -1.25 3.57 5.04
CA LEU A 22 -1.05 2.14 4.95
C LEU A 22 -1.49 1.42 6.23
N PRO A 23 -1.12 1.86 7.46
CA PRO A 23 -1.66 1.29 8.69
C PRO A 23 -3.19 1.34 8.77
N PHE A 24 -3.80 2.47 8.36
CA PHE A 24 -5.26 2.60 8.34
C PHE A 24 -5.94 1.58 7.42
N ALA A 25 -5.39 1.38 6.21
CA ALA A 25 -5.91 0.44 5.23
C ALA A 25 -5.71 -1.02 5.66
N LEU A 26 -4.53 -1.36 6.18
CA LEU A 26 -4.19 -2.71 6.64
C LEU A 26 -5.03 -3.15 7.85
N ASN A 27 -5.46 -2.22 8.69
CA ASN A 27 -6.38 -2.50 9.81
C ASN A 27 -7.84 -2.76 9.37
N ARG A 28 -8.15 -2.68 8.08
CA ARG A 28 -9.51 -2.93 7.52
C ARG A 28 -9.47 -3.94 6.38
N PRO A 29 -8.90 -5.14 6.58
CA PRO A 29 -8.66 -6.08 5.50
C PRO A 29 -9.96 -6.63 4.89
N ASP A 30 -11.10 -6.52 5.59
CA ASP A 30 -12.43 -6.86 5.11
C ASP A 30 -13.02 -5.80 4.17
N LYS A 31 -12.54 -4.54 4.25
CA LYS A 31 -13.02 -3.42 3.43
C LYS A 31 -12.04 -2.96 2.36
N ILE A 32 -10.74 -3.00 2.63
CA ILE A 32 -9.70 -2.39 1.79
C ILE A 32 -8.62 -3.42 1.47
N ARG A 33 -8.22 -3.49 0.20
CA ARG A 33 -7.04 -4.22 -0.26
C ARG A 33 -6.06 -3.24 -0.88
N VAL A 34 -4.88 -3.10 -0.29
CA VAL A 34 -3.76 -2.40 -0.93
C VAL A 34 -3.15 -3.36 -1.94
N LYS A 35 -3.27 -3.05 -3.24
CA LYS A 35 -2.70 -3.88 -4.31
C LYS A 35 -1.23 -3.56 -4.53
N MET A 36 -0.89 -2.27 -4.53
CA MET A 36 0.43 -1.82 -4.94
C MET A 36 0.85 -0.50 -4.29
N ILE A 37 2.16 -0.28 -4.23
CA ILE A 37 2.78 1.00 -3.87
C ILE A 37 3.80 1.33 -4.95
N TYR A 38 3.58 2.43 -5.65
CA TYR A 38 4.56 2.98 -6.58
C TYR A 38 5.64 3.76 -5.82
N GLN A 39 6.90 3.53 -6.16
CA GLN A 39 8.04 4.35 -5.73
C GLN A 39 9.05 4.51 -6.86
N ARG A 40 9.53 5.74 -7.07
CA ARG A 40 10.45 6.06 -8.16
C ARG A 40 11.77 5.28 -8.10
N ASN A 41 12.27 4.97 -6.89
CA ASN A 41 13.51 4.24 -6.69
C ASN A 41 13.26 3.05 -5.74
N LEU A 42 13.27 1.83 -6.28
CA LEU A 42 13.08 0.59 -5.50
C LEU A 42 14.26 0.25 -4.59
N ALA A 43 15.46 0.78 -4.85
CA ALA A 43 16.61 0.61 -3.98
C ALA A 43 16.52 1.46 -2.71
N LYS A 44 15.62 2.45 -2.68
CA LYS A 44 15.35 3.25 -1.48
C LYS A 44 14.46 2.46 -0.52
N GLN A 45 15.07 1.83 0.48
CA GLN A 45 14.40 0.95 1.44
C GLN A 45 14.22 1.61 2.82
N ASP A 46 13.81 2.88 2.86
CA ASP A 46 13.49 3.58 4.11
C ASP A 46 12.34 2.91 4.90
N TRP A 47 11.51 2.12 4.22
CA TRP A 47 10.34 1.46 4.77
C TRP A 47 10.29 -0.01 4.38
N ALA A 48 9.91 -0.87 5.33
CA ALA A 48 9.76 -2.29 5.12
C ALA A 48 8.65 -2.60 4.10
N TRP A 49 8.85 -3.65 3.31
CA TRP A 49 7.84 -4.10 2.36
C TRP A 49 6.72 -4.81 3.11
N VAL A 50 5.49 -4.61 2.63
CA VAL A 50 4.30 -5.26 3.18
C VAL A 50 3.95 -6.49 2.36
N ALA A 51 3.78 -7.63 3.02
CA ALA A 51 3.41 -8.87 2.37
C ALA A 51 2.07 -8.71 1.60
N GLY A 52 2.04 -9.23 0.36
CA GLY A 52 0.87 -9.15 -0.50
C GLY A 52 0.65 -7.80 -1.19
N VAL A 53 1.54 -6.82 -1.00
CA VAL A 53 1.55 -5.54 -1.72
C VAL A 53 2.68 -5.53 -2.74
N GLU A 54 2.36 -5.21 -3.99
CA GLU A 54 3.35 -5.07 -5.07
C GLU A 54 4.06 -3.70 -4.98
N PHE A 55 5.39 -3.67 -4.97
CA PHE A 55 6.17 -2.44 -5.06
C PHE A 55 6.72 -2.28 -6.47
N THR A 56 6.35 -1.19 -7.16
CA THR A 56 6.74 -0.94 -8.57
C THR A 56 7.34 0.45 -8.76
N ALA A 57 8.17 0.60 -9.80
CA ALA A 57 8.66 1.89 -10.30
C ALA A 57 8.17 2.20 -11.73
N ARG A 58 7.34 1.32 -12.30
CA ARG A 58 6.68 1.44 -13.61
C ARG A 58 5.18 1.50 -13.45
#